data_AF-A0A7W1YWA2-F1
#
_entry.id   AF-A0A7W1YWA2-F1
#
_cell.length_a   1.000
_cell.length_b   1.000
_cell.length_c   1.000
_cell.angle_alpha   90.00
_cell.angle_beta   90.00
_cell.angle_gamma   90.00
#
_symmetry.space_group_name_H-M   'P 1'
#
loop_
_entity.id
_entity.type
_entity.pdbx_description
1 polymer ?
#
loop_
_entity_poly.entity_id
_entity_poly.type
_entity_poly.pdbx_seq_one_letter_code
_entity_poly.pdbx_strand_id
1 'polypeptide(L)'
;MNNRTLFWMTAFVLVGISALLAINTMKFIDTKGTTNRVPRETVKGMAVFHDGKPYTLNFAQQNSLIDFLNAAKPISLENVPDIKNATGIEKIVIYHFTGADTEIFPLSYTEQGNLRFSVPLWHPNTLEDSSNGALKSLLTSTVDQ
;
A
#
# COMPACT_ATOMS: atom_id res chain seq x y z
N MET A 1 22.32 55.81 -13.69
CA MET A 1 21.78 54.48 -14.05
C MET A 1 20.78 54.66 -15.18
N ASN A 2 20.92 53.92 -16.28
CA ASN A 2 20.02 54.05 -17.43
C ASN A 2 18.74 53.23 -17.16
N ASN A 3 17.56 53.74 -17.52
CA ASN A 3 16.27 53.04 -17.33
C ASN A 3 16.27 51.63 -17.93
N ARG A 4 17.05 51.42 -18.98
CA ARG A 4 17.25 50.11 -19.60
C ARG A 4 17.97 49.11 -18.68
N THR A 5 18.97 49.57 -17.93
CA THR A 5 19.71 48.71 -16.98
C THR A 5 18.82 48.28 -15.82
N LEU A 6 17.98 49.19 -15.31
CA LEU A 6 17.01 48.87 -14.25
C LEU A 6 15.99 47.83 -14.72
N PHE A 7 15.45 48.00 -15.93
CA PHE A 7 14.48 47.07 -16.52
C PHE A 7 15.04 45.65 -16.66
N TRP A 8 16.27 45.50 -17.17
CA TRP A 8 16.90 44.19 -17.33
C TRP A 8 17.16 43.52 -15.98
N MET A 9 17.59 44.25 -14.95
CA MET A 9 17.79 43.68 -13.62
C MET A 9 16.47 43.18 -13.01
N THR A 10 15.38 43.96 -13.13
CA THR A 10 14.06 43.53 -12.66
C THR A 10 13.55 42.30 -13.41
N ALA A 11 13.76 42.22 -14.72
CA ALA A 11 13.37 41.06 -15.53
C ALA A 11 14.14 39.80 -15.10
N PHE A 12 15.45 39.89 -14.87
CA PHE A 12 16.27 38.77 -14.39
C PHE A 12 15.82 38.26 -13.02
N VAL A 13 15.50 39.17 -12.10
CA VAL A 13 15.01 38.79 -10.76
C VAL A 13 13.67 38.08 -10.85
N LEU A 14 12.75 38.57 -11.67
CA LEU A 14 11.44 37.93 -11.89
C LEU A 14 11.58 36.52 -12.46
N VAL A 15 12.41 36.35 -13.50
CA VAL A 15 12.67 35.03 -14.09
C VAL A 15 13.27 34.06 -13.06
N GLY A 16 14.21 34.54 -12.22
CA GLY A 16 14.80 33.73 -11.15
C GLY A 16 13.78 33.28 -10.10
N ILE A 17 12.89 34.17 -9.66
CA ILE A 17 11.81 33.84 -8.71
C ILE A 17 10.82 32.85 -9.33
N SER A 18 10.42 33.06 -10.59
CA SER A 18 9.53 32.14 -11.30
C SER A 18 10.14 30.75 -11.47
N ALA A 19 11.45 30.66 -11.79
CA ALA A 19 12.15 29.39 -11.89
C ALA A 19 12.24 28.67 -10.54
N LEU A 20 12.53 29.39 -9.45
CA LEU A 20 12.55 28.82 -8.09
C LEU A 20 11.17 28.33 -7.65
N LEU A 21 10.10 29.07 -7.97
CA LEU A 21 8.72 28.64 -7.72
C LEU A 21 8.36 27.40 -8.53
N ALA A 22 8.76 27.30 -9.80
CA ALA A 22 8.52 26.12 -10.63
C ALA A 22 9.25 24.88 -10.07
N ILE A 23 10.52 25.02 -9.69
CA ILE A 23 11.30 23.91 -9.11
C ILE A 23 10.72 23.48 -7.75
N ASN A 24 10.26 24.42 -6.93
CA ASN A 24 9.67 24.12 -5.64
C ASN A 24 8.29 23.47 -5.78
N THR A 25 7.44 23.96 -6.68
CA THR A 25 6.10 23.40 -6.93
C THR A 25 6.15 22.02 -7.61
N MET A 26 7.15 21.74 -8.46
CA MET A 26 7.34 20.39 -9.01
C MET A 26 7.59 19.33 -7.94
N LYS A 27 8.20 19.68 -6.80
CA LYS A 27 8.36 18.75 -5.67
C LYS A 27 7.02 18.37 -5.01
N PHE A 28 5.95 19.12 -5.25
CA PHE A 28 4.60 18.83 -4.74
C PHE A 28 3.69 18.14 -5.77
N ILE A 29 4.13 18.00 -7.04
CA ILE A 29 3.31 17.41 -8.11
C ILE A 29 3.47 15.88 -8.21
N ASP A 30 4.41 15.28 -7.46
CA ASP A 30 4.59 13.83 -7.44
C ASP A 30 4.02 13.17 -6.17
N THR A 31 2.71 13.30 -6.00
CA THR A 31 1.92 12.39 -5.16
C THR A 31 0.57 12.18 -5.81
N LYS A 32 0.54 11.39 -6.88
CA LYS A 32 -0.57 10.44 -7.01
C LYS A 32 -0.40 9.49 -5.82
N GLY A 33 -0.92 9.89 -4.66
CA GLY A 33 -1.07 8.99 -3.54
C GLY A 33 -1.87 7.82 -4.06
N THR A 34 -1.20 6.69 -4.30
CA THR A 34 -1.86 5.40 -4.45
C THR A 34 -2.68 5.26 -3.18
N THR A 35 -3.98 5.53 -3.28
CA THR A 35 -4.90 5.24 -2.20
C THR A 35 -4.67 3.77 -1.87
N ASN A 36 -4.23 3.48 -0.64
CA ASN A 36 -4.05 2.13 -0.10
C ASN A 36 -5.43 1.49 0.11
N ARG A 37 -6.21 1.42 -0.97
CA ARG A 37 -7.57 0.95 -1.00
C ARG A 37 -7.74 0.06 -2.21
N VAL A 38 -8.18 -1.17 -1.96
CA VAL A 38 -8.66 -2.10 -2.95
C VAL A 38 -10.13 -1.76 -3.24
N PRO A 39 -10.47 -1.26 -4.43
CA PRO A 39 -11.85 -1.03 -4.83
C PRO A 39 -12.51 -2.38 -5.14
N ARG A 40 -13.65 -2.67 -4.52
CA ARG A 40 -14.33 -3.98 -4.61
C ARG A 40 -14.71 -4.33 -6.04
N GLU A 41 -15.12 -3.34 -6.82
CA GLU A 41 -15.53 -3.44 -8.22
C GLU A 41 -14.40 -3.88 -9.16
N THR A 42 -13.14 -3.74 -8.74
CA THR A 42 -11.99 -4.16 -9.55
C THR A 42 -11.59 -5.61 -9.28
N VAL A 43 -12.12 -6.24 -8.23
CA VAL A 43 -11.69 -7.57 -7.77
C VAL A 43 -12.46 -8.67 -8.52
N LYS A 44 -11.72 -9.49 -9.25
CA LYS A 44 -12.20 -10.70 -9.93
C LYS A 44 -12.26 -11.90 -8.99
N GLY A 45 -11.31 -11.99 -8.05
CA GLY A 45 -11.24 -13.06 -7.08
C GLY A 45 -9.99 -12.93 -6.20
N MET A 46 -9.89 -13.75 -5.16
CA MET A 46 -8.75 -13.75 -4.26
C MET A 46 -8.36 -15.16 -3.84
N ALA A 47 -7.07 -15.38 -3.62
CA ALA A 47 -6.54 -16.65 -3.14
C ALA A 47 -5.47 -16.47 -2.07
N VAL A 48 -5.48 -17.33 -1.06
CA VAL A 48 -4.41 -17.51 -0.08
C VAL A 48 -3.50 -18.64 -0.55
N PHE A 49 -2.20 -18.41 -0.62
CA PHE A 49 -1.22 -19.45 -0.91
C PHE A 49 -0.68 -20.02 0.40
N HIS A 50 -0.86 -21.34 0.58
CA HIS A 50 -0.37 -22.11 1.72
C HIS A 50 0.20 -23.42 1.20
N ASP A 51 1.42 -23.77 1.61
CA ASP A 51 2.15 -24.96 1.15
C ASP A 51 2.15 -25.13 -0.38
N GLY A 52 2.39 -24.02 -1.11
CA GLY A 52 2.42 -23.95 -2.56
C GLY A 52 1.05 -24.13 -3.25
N LYS A 53 -0.06 -24.22 -2.51
CA LYS A 53 -1.41 -24.41 -3.05
C LYS A 53 -2.27 -23.17 -2.90
N PRO A 54 -3.04 -22.78 -3.93
CA PRO A 54 -3.98 -21.67 -3.84
C PRO A 54 -5.32 -22.11 -3.24
N TYR A 55 -5.73 -21.45 -2.15
CA TYR A 55 -7.04 -21.59 -1.52
C TYR A 55 -7.89 -20.37 -1.86
N THR A 56 -8.95 -20.57 -2.64
CA THR A 56 -9.78 -19.47 -3.14
C THR A 56 -10.77 -19.01 -2.08
N LEU A 57 -10.83 -17.70 -1.83
CA LEU A 57 -11.79 -17.14 -0.89
C LEU A 57 -13.19 -17.13 -1.50
N ASN A 58 -14.21 -17.44 -0.70
CA ASN A 58 -15.60 -17.21 -1.09
C ASN A 58 -15.97 -15.71 -1.04
N PHE A 59 -17.14 -15.33 -1.59
CA PHE A 59 -17.54 -13.93 -1.69
C PHE A 59 -17.60 -13.19 -0.33
N ALA A 60 -18.02 -13.86 0.74
CA ALA A 60 -18.07 -13.24 2.06
C ALA A 60 -16.65 -12.99 2.61
N GLN A 61 -15.78 -14.00 2.54
CA GLN A 61 -14.37 -13.90 2.92
C GLN A 61 -13.65 -12.83 2.10
N GLN A 62 -13.98 -12.72 0.81
CA GLN A 62 -13.41 -11.71 -0.05
C GLN A 62 -13.73 -10.29 0.43
N ASN A 63 -15.01 -10.02 0.71
CA ASN A 63 -15.41 -8.70 1.20
C ASN A 63 -14.76 -8.36 2.56
N SER A 64 -14.69 -9.33 3.47
CA SER A 64 -14.04 -9.14 4.77
C SER A 64 -12.54 -8.86 4.63
N LEU A 65 -11.83 -9.59 3.75
CA LEU A 65 -10.41 -9.34 3.50
C LEU A 65 -10.19 -7.91 2.97
N ILE A 66 -11.00 -7.45 2.03
CA ILE A 66 -10.92 -6.09 1.49
C ILE A 66 -11.12 -5.05 2.60
N ASP A 67 -12.06 -5.29 3.53
CA ASP A 67 -12.29 -4.39 4.65
C ASP A 67 -11.09 -4.32 5.59
N PHE A 68 -10.45 -5.45 5.90
CA PHE A 68 -9.23 -5.47 6.70
C PHE A 68 -8.07 -4.76 6.03
N LEU A 69 -7.86 -4.98 4.73
CA LEU A 69 -6.80 -4.34 3.96
C LEU A 69 -6.99 -2.83 3.87
N ASN A 70 -8.22 -2.39 3.62
CA ASN A 70 -8.56 -0.97 3.50
C ASN A 70 -8.54 -0.23 4.85
N ALA A 71 -8.62 -0.96 5.96
CA ALA A 71 -8.50 -0.43 7.32
C ALA A 71 -7.07 -0.51 7.89
N ALA A 72 -6.15 -1.18 7.18
CA ALA A 72 -4.79 -1.38 7.64
C ALA A 72 -4.02 -0.06 7.78
N LYS A 73 -3.13 0.00 8.76
CA LYS A 73 -2.35 1.19 9.10
C LYS A 73 -0.90 1.06 8.64
N PRO A 74 -0.29 2.14 8.16
CA PRO A 74 1.16 2.20 7.93
C PRO A 74 1.95 1.79 9.17
N ILE A 75 3.02 1.02 8.98
CA ILE A 75 4.04 0.81 10.02
C ILE A 75 5.45 1.03 9.48
N SER A 76 6.38 1.41 10.36
CA SER A 76 7.81 1.43 10.04
C SER A 76 8.36 0.01 10.09
N LEU A 77 9.23 -0.35 9.13
CA LEU A 77 9.88 -1.66 9.07
C LEU A 77 10.73 -1.95 10.32
N GLU A 78 11.27 -0.90 10.95
CA GLU A 78 12.05 -0.99 12.19
C GLU A 78 11.25 -1.59 13.36
N ASN A 79 9.91 -1.54 13.28
CA ASN A 79 9.00 -2.09 14.28
C ASN A 79 8.59 -3.54 14.00
N VAL A 80 9.20 -4.21 13.02
CA VAL A 80 8.93 -5.62 12.68
C VAL A 80 10.06 -6.49 13.25
N PRO A 81 9.94 -6.98 14.50
CA PRO A 81 10.91 -7.90 15.05
C PRO A 81 10.87 -9.21 14.26
N ASP A 82 12.03 -9.60 13.73
CA ASP A 82 12.35 -10.92 13.19
C ASP A 82 11.30 -11.44 12.17
N ILE A 83 11.53 -11.20 10.87
CA ILE A 83 10.71 -11.73 9.75
C ILE A 83 10.94 -13.24 9.67
N LYS A 84 10.40 -13.98 10.62
CA LYS A 84 10.19 -15.42 10.49
C LYS A 84 8.80 -15.57 9.94
N ASN A 85 8.67 -16.33 8.84
CA ASN A 85 7.42 -16.79 8.22
C ASN A 85 6.55 -17.60 9.20
N ALA A 86 6.16 -17.00 10.32
CA ALA A 86 5.41 -17.62 11.41
C ALA A 86 3.91 -17.64 11.13
N THR A 87 3.50 -17.15 9.96
CA THR A 87 2.10 -17.12 9.54
C THR A 87 1.66 -18.42 8.88
N GLY A 88 2.59 -19.23 8.37
CA GLY A 88 2.30 -20.38 7.50
C GLY A 88 1.76 -19.99 6.13
N ILE A 89 1.48 -18.70 5.87
CA ILE A 89 0.89 -18.23 4.62
C ILE A 89 1.99 -17.57 3.79
N GLU A 90 2.16 -18.04 2.55
CA GLU A 90 3.21 -17.58 1.65
C GLU A 90 2.87 -16.22 1.06
N LYS A 91 1.67 -16.09 0.50
CA LYS A 91 1.14 -14.85 -0.06
C LYS A 91 -0.37 -14.87 -0.18
N ILE A 92 -0.96 -13.70 -0.29
CA ILE A 92 -2.36 -13.50 -0.64
C ILE A 92 -2.38 -12.74 -1.96
N VAL A 93 -3.14 -13.22 -2.93
CA VAL A 93 -3.21 -12.61 -4.27
C VAL A 93 -4.63 -12.11 -4.52
N ILE A 94 -4.74 -10.85 -4.93
CA ILE A 94 -5.97 -10.23 -5.42
C ILE A 94 -5.91 -10.16 -6.93
N TYR A 95 -6.76 -10.93 -7.58
CA TYR A 95 -6.91 -10.92 -9.02
C TYR A 95 -7.82 -9.78 -9.43
N HIS A 96 -7.37 -8.91 -10.33
CA HIS A 96 -8.18 -7.80 -10.82
C HIS A 96 -8.80 -8.12 -12.19
N PHE A 97 -9.95 -7.52 -12.50
CA PHE A 97 -10.52 -7.60 -13.85
C PHE A 97 -9.64 -6.92 -14.90
N THR A 98 -8.93 -5.86 -14.49
CA THR A 98 -8.03 -5.05 -15.33
C THR A 98 -6.85 -4.58 -14.50
N GLY A 99 -5.65 -4.62 -15.08
CA GLY A 99 -4.42 -4.17 -14.41
C GLY A 99 -3.59 -5.34 -13.86
N ALA A 100 -2.59 -5.01 -13.04
CA ALA A 100 -1.75 -6.00 -12.37
C ALA A 100 -2.45 -6.54 -11.12
N ASP A 101 -2.20 -7.82 -10.82
CA ASP A 101 -2.68 -8.44 -9.59
C ASP A 101 -1.96 -7.84 -8.37
N THR A 102 -2.69 -7.72 -7.26
CA THR A 102 -2.10 -7.24 -6.01
C THR A 102 -1.59 -8.43 -5.21
N GLU A 103 -0.28 -8.52 -5.02
CA GLU A 103 0.34 -9.52 -4.15
C GLU A 103 0.62 -8.93 -2.77
N ILE A 104 0.16 -9.64 -1.75
CA ILE A 104 0.30 -9.28 -0.34
C ILE A 104 1.14 -10.37 0.32
N PHE A 105 2.21 -9.97 0.98
CA PHE A 105 3.15 -10.87 1.64
C PHE A 105 3.01 -10.76 3.15
N PRO A 106 2.46 -11.78 3.83
CA PRO A 106 2.47 -11.87 5.28
C PRO A 106 3.89 -11.79 5.83
N LEU A 107 4.11 -10.97 6.86
CA LEU A 107 5.42 -10.83 7.51
C LEU A 107 5.42 -11.51 8.88
N SER A 108 4.50 -11.12 9.76
CA SER A 108 4.40 -11.66 11.12
C SER A 108 3.05 -11.34 11.77
N TYR A 109 2.76 -11.98 12.91
CA TYR A 109 1.64 -11.61 13.77
C TYR A 109 2.12 -10.79 14.97
N THR A 110 1.35 -9.79 15.38
CA THR A 110 1.52 -9.12 16.67
C THR A 110 1.06 -10.02 17.82
N GLU A 111 1.35 -9.62 19.06
CA GLU A 111 0.84 -10.30 20.27
C GLU A 111 -0.69 -10.33 20.30
N GLN A 112 -1.33 -9.30 19.75
CA GLN A 112 -2.79 -9.20 19.63
C GLN A 112 -3.36 -9.98 18.43
N GLY A 113 -2.50 -10.63 17.64
CA GLY A 113 -2.88 -11.45 16.49
C GLY A 113 -3.10 -10.66 15.19
N ASN A 114 -2.76 -9.37 15.14
CA ASN A 114 -2.83 -8.59 13.90
C ASN A 114 -1.69 -9.03 12.97
N LEU A 115 -2.03 -9.21 11.70
CA LEU A 115 -1.12 -9.46 10.62
C LEU A 115 -0.39 -8.17 10.22
N ARG A 116 0.93 -8.24 10.27
CA ARG A 116 1.82 -7.34 9.55
C ARG A 116 2.08 -7.94 8.18
N PHE A 117 1.93 -7.14 7.14
CA PHE A 117 2.09 -7.58 5.77
C PHE A 117 2.72 -6.50 4.91
N SER A 118 3.31 -6.89 3.79
CA SER A 118 3.79 -5.97 2.78
C SER A 118 3.02 -6.11 1.46
N VAL A 119 2.83 -4.98 0.79
CA VAL A 119 2.22 -4.88 -0.53
C VAL A 119 3.14 -4.06 -1.40
N PRO A 120 3.97 -4.68 -2.28
CA PRO A 120 5.04 -3.98 -2.99
C PRO A 120 4.59 -2.78 -3.83
N LEU A 121 3.36 -2.81 -4.34
CA LEU A 121 2.79 -1.76 -5.17
C LEU A 121 2.17 -0.60 -4.37
N TRP A 122 2.08 -0.69 -3.04
CA TRP A 122 1.45 0.33 -2.19
C TRP A 122 2.48 1.23 -1.51
N HIS A 123 2.06 2.43 -1.17
CA HIS A 123 2.88 3.41 -0.45
C HIS A 123 2.07 3.97 0.74
N PRO A 124 2.46 3.66 1.99
CA PRO A 124 3.59 2.81 2.38
C PRO A 124 3.35 1.33 2.05
N ASN A 125 4.45 0.62 1.79
CA ASN A 125 4.39 -0.79 1.37
C ASN A 125 4.22 -1.76 2.54
N THR A 126 4.37 -1.31 3.79
CA THR A 126 4.34 -2.16 4.98
C THR A 126 3.23 -1.69 5.90
N LEU A 127 2.33 -2.60 6.23
CA LEU A 127 1.05 -2.32 6.86
C LEU A 127 0.78 -3.31 7.99
N GLU A 128 0.00 -2.89 8.96
CA GLU A 128 -0.54 -3.73 10.02
C GLU A 128 -2.07 -3.66 9.99
N ASP A 129 -2.74 -4.81 10.00
CA ASP A 129 -4.20 -4.81 10.14
C ASP A 129 -4.63 -4.32 11.54
N SER A 130 -5.85 -3.79 11.63
CA SER A 130 -6.44 -3.33 12.89
C SER A 130 -7.64 -4.18 13.31
N SER A 131 -7.62 -5.47 12.99
CA SER A 131 -8.75 -6.38 13.10
C SER A 131 -8.80 -7.16 14.42
N ASN A 132 -7.80 -7.01 15.28
CA ASN A 132 -7.64 -7.74 16.55
C ASN A 132 -7.69 -9.26 16.34
N GLY A 133 -6.98 -9.75 15.32
CA GLY A 133 -6.90 -11.17 14.99
C GLY A 133 -8.01 -11.71 14.09
N ALA A 134 -9.03 -10.91 13.72
CA ALA A 134 -10.07 -11.39 12.83
C ALA A 134 -9.55 -11.73 11.42
N LEU A 135 -8.57 -10.98 10.90
CA LEU A 135 -7.90 -11.32 9.64
C LEU A 135 -7.16 -12.66 9.76
N LYS A 136 -6.46 -12.91 10.87
CA LYS A 136 -5.82 -14.21 11.13
C LYS A 136 -6.84 -15.34 11.09
N SER A 137 -7.96 -15.21 11.82
CA SER A 137 -9.02 -16.23 11.81
C SER A 137 -9.61 -16.46 10.42
N LEU A 138 -9.81 -15.41 9.64
CA LEU A 138 -10.28 -15.52 8.25
C LEU A 138 -9.31 -16.34 7.41
N LEU A 139 -8.02 -16.04 7.49
CA LEU A 139 -7.00 -16.73 6.70
C LEU A 139 -6.85 -18.20 7.11
N THR A 140 -6.81 -18.51 8.41
CA THR A 140 -6.76 -19.89 8.90
C THR A 140 -7.98 -20.70 8.46
N SER A 141 -9.19 -20.15 8.60
CA SER A 141 -10.43 -20.81 8.17
C SER A 141 -10.57 -20.98 6.65
N THR A 142 -9.72 -20.32 5.86
CA THR A 142 -9.67 -20.49 4.40
C THR A 142 -8.78 -21.68 4.01
N VAL A 143 -7.74 -21.94 4.79
CA VAL A 143 -6.76 -23.00 4.54
C VAL A 143 -7.23 -24.36 5.11
N ASP A 144 -8.03 -24.34 6.17
CA ASP A 144 -8.60 -25.55 6.79
C ASP A 144 -9.81 -26.16 6.04
N GLN A 145 -10.19 -25.61 4.87
CA GLN A 145 -11.27 -26.13 4.01
C GLN A 145 -10.77 -27.25 3.09
#